data_AF-A0A1V4UJ93-F1
#
_entry.id   AF-A0A1V4UJ93-F1
#
_cell.length_a   1.000
_cell.length_b   1.000
_cell.length_c   1.000
_cell.angle_alpha   90.00
_cell.angle_beta   90.00
_cell.angle_gamma   90.00
#
_symmetry.space_group_name_H-M   'P 1'
#
loop_
_entity.id
_entity.type
_entity.pdbx_description
1 polymer ?
#
loop_
_entity_poly.entity_id
_entity_poly.type
_entity_poly.pdbx_seq_one_letter_code
_entity_poly.pdbx_strand_id
1 'polypeptide(L)'
;MTPSDEMDTKTHERLLSIAMKWYEQIKEGAIPSISMPTRTKQNIEFDDESEVWKYGDRESVRSAHTAKSALHLLKMSYVIWFLKTQLIEKRSSTLRELYYISEGWKRAKFSAQDESNFLIEDLEILTDLQREAFHLRPEEDGATIFGPLRIREMTRRGERTIHCQDDVGEAGYQIPSNVENIDLIEHDANFVIAIETGGMYARLIENGFDQDHRAILVHLKGQPARSTRRMLHRINEKFGLPVLVFTDGDPWSYRIFASVAYGAIKSAHMSELLATPRAQFIGVQPSDIRDYNLPSDTLTDKDIAALQSELSDPRFASEYWKSQIELQLKLNLKSEQQAFAARGLDFVTQEYLPKRLTEMGILS
;
A
#
# COMPACT_ATOMS: atom_id res chain seq x y z
N MET A 1 16.00 -14.17 20.88
CA MET A 1 14.85 -13.24 20.82
C MET A 1 14.30 -13.32 19.41
N THR A 2 12.98 -13.38 19.24
CA THR A 2 12.39 -13.36 17.90
C THR A 2 12.52 -11.95 17.31
N PRO A 3 12.61 -11.79 15.97
CA PRO A 3 12.64 -10.47 15.32
C PRO A 3 11.49 -9.55 15.77
N SER A 4 10.34 -10.15 16.08
CA SER A 4 9.17 -9.45 16.64
C SER A 4 9.43 -8.82 18.02
N ASP A 5 10.18 -9.48 18.90
CA ASP A 5 10.44 -8.93 20.26
C ASP A 5 11.46 -7.77 20.21
N GLU A 6 12.40 -7.78 19.26
CA GLU A 6 13.33 -6.65 19.04
C GLU A 6 12.60 -5.43 18.46
N MET A 7 11.69 -5.65 17.51
CA MET A 7 10.85 -4.60 16.95
C MET A 7 9.90 -4.01 18.00
N ASP A 8 9.31 -4.85 18.86
CA ASP A 8 8.46 -4.40 19.97
C ASP A 8 9.26 -3.53 20.97
N THR A 9 10.50 -3.91 21.27
CA THR A 9 11.38 -3.15 22.18
C THR A 9 11.76 -1.80 21.58
N LYS A 10 12.17 -1.76 20.30
CA LYS A 10 12.48 -0.53 19.57
C LYS A 10 11.26 0.39 19.49
N THR A 11 10.09 -0.18 19.26
CA THR A 11 8.81 0.56 19.23
C THR A 11 8.49 1.18 20.59
N HIS A 12 8.69 0.42 21.66
CA HIS A 12 8.52 0.90 23.03
C HIS A 12 9.45 2.08 23.35
N GLU A 13 10.73 1.98 23.01
CA GLU A 13 11.72 3.03 23.24
C GLU A 13 11.39 4.31 22.44
N ARG A 14 11.03 4.18 21.16
CA ARG A 14 10.66 5.33 20.33
C ARG A 14 9.39 6.01 20.86
N LEU A 15 8.36 5.27 21.25
CA LEU A 15 7.16 5.84 21.87
C LEU A 15 7.46 6.55 23.20
N LEU A 16 8.32 5.98 24.04
CA LEU A 16 8.73 6.60 25.30
C LEU A 16 9.57 7.85 25.09
N SER A 17 10.40 7.90 24.05
CA SER A 17 11.22 9.08 23.74
C SER A 17 10.37 10.33 23.49
N ILE A 18 9.20 10.17 22.84
CA ILE A 18 8.25 11.26 22.60
C ILE A 18 7.66 11.75 23.94
N ALA A 19 7.23 10.81 24.79
CA ALA A 19 6.68 11.14 26.11
C ALA A 19 7.74 11.78 27.03
N MET A 20 9.00 11.35 26.96
CA MET A 20 10.10 11.95 27.71
C MET A 20 10.39 13.38 27.27
N LYS A 21 10.41 13.64 25.94
CA LYS A 21 10.57 15.02 25.42
C LYS A 21 9.49 15.95 25.95
N TRP A 22 8.23 15.52 25.99
CA TRP A 22 7.15 16.32 26.59
C TRP A 22 7.32 16.50 28.10
N TYR A 23 7.77 15.46 28.81
CA TYR A 23 8.02 15.54 30.25
C TYR A 23 9.14 16.54 30.58
N GLU A 24 10.24 16.52 29.82
CA GLU A 24 11.35 17.47 29.97
C GLU A 24 10.90 18.91 29.71
N GLN A 25 10.16 19.15 28.62
CA GLN A 25 9.60 20.48 28.31
C GLN A 25 8.69 21.00 29.44
N ILE A 26 7.83 20.15 30.00
CA ILE A 26 6.95 20.52 31.12
C ILE A 26 7.76 20.80 32.39
N LYS A 27 8.79 19.99 32.66
CA LYS A 27 9.68 20.15 33.83
C LYS A 27 10.47 21.46 33.77
N GLU A 28 10.86 21.88 32.57
CA GLU A 28 11.54 23.16 32.32
C GLU A 28 10.59 24.37 32.32
N GLY A 29 9.28 24.15 32.50
CA GLY A 29 8.27 25.20 32.46
C GLY A 29 7.97 25.72 31.05
N ALA A 30 8.48 25.02 30.02
CA ALA A 30 8.19 25.30 28.62
C ALA A 30 6.84 24.68 28.22
N ILE A 31 6.16 25.32 27.27
CA ILE A 31 4.91 24.80 26.73
C ILE A 31 5.24 23.61 25.84
N PRO A 32 4.64 22.43 26.07
CA PRO A 32 4.97 21.25 25.29
C PRO A 32 4.66 21.49 23.81
N SER A 33 5.64 21.17 22.97
CA SER A 33 5.56 21.37 21.53
C SER A 33 6.18 20.19 20.79
N ILE A 34 5.59 19.86 19.65
CA ILE A 34 6.07 18.80 18.78
C ILE A 34 6.18 19.34 17.36
N SER A 35 7.36 19.23 16.75
CA SER A 35 7.56 19.51 15.34
C SER A 35 7.09 18.31 14.52
N MET A 36 6.32 18.57 13.48
CA MET A 36 5.78 17.55 12.59
C MET A 36 5.86 18.03 11.15
N PRO A 37 6.39 17.26 10.21
CA PRO A 37 6.36 17.61 8.79
C PRO A 37 4.93 17.82 8.27
N THR A 38 4.75 18.82 7.40
CA THR A 38 3.44 19.29 6.97
C THR A 38 2.87 18.41 5.85
N ARG A 39 1.63 17.94 6.04
CA ARG A 39 0.91 17.02 5.15
C ARG A 39 0.16 17.70 4.00
N THR A 40 0.81 18.57 3.24
CA THR A 40 0.17 19.25 2.10
C THR A 40 0.76 18.76 0.79
N LYS A 41 -0.05 18.65 -0.28
CA LYS A 41 0.40 18.30 -1.64
C LYS A 41 1.59 19.14 -2.13
N GLN A 42 1.76 20.34 -1.57
CA GLN A 42 2.84 21.30 -1.86
C GLN A 42 4.14 21.08 -1.06
N ASN A 43 4.17 20.11 -0.14
CA ASN A 43 5.34 19.79 0.70
C ASN A 43 5.83 18.37 0.43
N ILE A 44 5.69 17.88 -0.79
CA ILE A 44 6.16 16.55 -1.18
C ILE A 44 7.23 16.77 -2.25
N GLU A 45 8.43 16.30 -1.99
CA GLU A 45 9.56 16.32 -2.90
C GLU A 45 9.85 14.90 -3.38
N PHE A 46 10.17 14.77 -4.66
CA PHE A 46 10.61 13.50 -5.22
C PHE A 46 12.08 13.32 -4.90
N ASP A 47 12.43 12.19 -4.29
CA ASP A 47 13.81 11.87 -3.97
C ASP A 47 14.39 11.00 -5.09
N ASP A 48 15.29 11.58 -5.89
CA ASP A 48 15.89 10.93 -7.07
C ASP A 48 16.75 9.70 -6.70
N GLU A 49 17.28 9.60 -5.47
CA GLU A 49 18.05 8.43 -5.02
C GLU A 49 17.16 7.23 -4.65
N SER A 50 15.99 7.49 -4.09
CA SER A 50 15.09 6.46 -3.56
C SER A 50 13.90 6.16 -4.50
N GLU A 51 13.75 6.92 -5.58
CA GLU A 51 12.63 6.90 -6.54
C GLU A 51 11.24 7.01 -5.87
N VAL A 52 11.19 7.60 -4.68
CA VAL A 52 9.96 7.75 -3.89
C VAL A 52 9.70 9.18 -3.49
N TRP A 53 8.41 9.49 -3.33
CA TRP A 53 7.94 10.78 -2.86
C TRP A 53 8.12 10.90 -1.35
N LYS A 54 8.95 11.84 -0.91
CA LYS A 54 9.19 12.19 0.50
C LYS A 54 8.51 13.50 0.86
N TYR A 55 8.27 13.76 2.13
CA TYR A 55 7.86 15.10 2.55
C TYR A 55 9.09 16.02 2.57
N GLY A 56 8.98 17.21 1.97
CA GLY A 56 10.02 18.23 1.99
C GLY A 56 10.13 18.93 3.36
N ASP A 57 11.00 19.93 3.44
CA ASP A 57 11.48 20.57 4.68
C ASP A 57 10.43 21.35 5.50
N ARG A 58 9.16 21.47 5.07
CA ARG A 58 8.19 22.28 5.83
C ARG A 58 7.69 21.53 7.06
N GLU A 59 8.25 21.87 8.21
CA GLU A 59 7.74 21.45 9.51
C GLU A 59 6.64 22.37 10.05
N SER A 60 5.55 21.78 10.52
CA SER A 60 4.52 22.39 11.34
C SER A 60 4.81 22.09 12.81
N VAL A 61 5.16 23.13 13.56
CA VAL A 61 5.30 23.03 15.02
C VAL A 61 3.93 23.14 15.67
N ARG A 62 3.46 22.05 16.27
CA ARG A 62 2.24 22.03 17.09
C ARG A 62 2.60 22.28 18.54
N SER A 63 2.39 23.51 19.00
CA SER A 63 2.58 23.91 20.39
C SER A 63 1.24 23.90 21.16
N ALA A 64 1.28 23.56 22.45
CA ALA A 64 0.11 23.57 23.33
C ALA A 64 -0.39 24.99 23.70
N HIS A 65 -0.07 26.01 22.90
CA HIS A 65 -0.50 27.39 23.15
C HIS A 65 -2.01 27.59 23.02
N THR A 66 -2.70 26.74 22.26
CA THR A 66 -4.15 26.82 22.06
C THR A 66 -4.87 25.62 22.68
N ALA A 67 -6.09 25.83 23.18
CA ALA A 67 -6.90 24.76 23.79
C ALA A 67 -7.11 23.56 22.84
N LYS A 68 -7.17 23.81 21.53
CA LYS A 68 -7.31 22.76 20.51
C LYS A 68 -6.04 21.91 20.39
N SER A 69 -4.87 22.54 20.36
CA SER A 69 -3.58 21.82 20.34
C SER A 69 -3.29 21.09 21.65
N ALA A 70 -3.64 21.68 22.79
CA ALA A 70 -3.49 21.04 24.10
C ALA A 70 -4.37 19.77 24.21
N LEU A 71 -5.61 19.84 23.71
CA LEU A 71 -6.50 18.67 23.66
C LEU A 71 -5.97 17.58 22.73
N HIS A 72 -5.33 17.97 21.62
CA HIS A 72 -4.70 17.04 20.69
C HIS A 72 -3.47 16.34 21.31
N LEU A 73 -2.59 17.07 22.00
CA LEU A 73 -1.47 16.47 22.74
C LEU A 73 -1.95 15.55 23.86
N LEU A 74 -3.01 15.93 24.57
CA LEU A 74 -3.65 15.07 25.56
C LEU A 74 -4.11 13.77 24.90
N LYS A 75 -4.85 13.83 23.79
CA LYS A 75 -5.27 12.64 23.03
C LYS A 75 -4.09 11.79 22.59
N MET A 76 -3.04 12.41 22.05
CA MET A 76 -1.82 11.71 21.63
C MET A 76 -1.14 10.99 22.80
N SER A 77 -1.06 11.61 23.98
CA SER A 77 -0.50 10.98 25.19
C SER A 77 -1.31 9.76 25.66
N TYR A 78 -2.64 9.82 25.59
CA TYR A 78 -3.51 8.67 25.90
C TYR A 78 -3.32 7.55 24.88
N VAL A 79 -3.18 7.87 23.59
CA VAL A 79 -2.90 6.88 22.55
C VAL A 79 -1.55 6.22 22.79
N ILE A 80 -0.48 6.98 23.07
CA ILE A 80 0.84 6.42 23.38
C ILE A 80 0.77 5.49 24.60
N TRP A 81 0.06 5.90 25.66
CA TRP A 81 -0.15 5.06 26.84
C TRP A 81 -0.91 3.76 26.51
N PHE A 82 -1.94 3.85 25.67
CA PHE A 82 -2.70 2.70 25.22
C PHE A 82 -1.84 1.74 24.39
N LEU A 83 -1.11 2.24 23.40
CA LEU A 83 -0.20 1.44 22.56
C LEU A 83 0.90 0.78 23.40
N LYS A 84 1.47 1.51 24.36
CA LYS A 84 2.44 0.96 25.31
C LYS A 84 1.85 -0.21 26.10
N THR A 85 0.62 -0.07 26.58
CA THR A 85 -0.06 -1.13 27.36
C THR A 85 -0.34 -2.35 26.48
N GLN A 86 -0.79 -2.14 25.23
CA GLN A 86 -1.01 -3.21 24.26
C GLN A 86 0.28 -4.00 23.94
N LEU A 87 1.40 -3.28 23.73
CA LEU A 87 2.73 -3.87 23.50
C LEU A 87 3.16 -4.75 24.70
N ILE A 88 2.98 -4.28 25.93
CA ILE A 88 3.31 -5.06 27.14
C ILE A 88 2.40 -6.29 27.28
N GLU A 89 1.10 -6.15 27.00
CA GLU A 89 0.14 -7.25 27.08
C GLU A 89 0.20 -8.20 25.87
N LYS A 90 1.04 -7.92 24.86
CA LYS A 90 1.11 -8.62 23.55
C LYS A 90 -0.27 -8.77 22.87
N ARG A 91 -1.13 -7.76 23.06
CA ARG A 91 -2.47 -7.68 22.47
C ARG A 91 -2.45 -6.77 21.25
N SER A 92 -3.39 -7.02 20.35
CA SER A 92 -3.54 -6.29 19.10
C SER A 92 -4.95 -5.72 19.04
N SER A 93 -5.09 -4.49 18.55
CA SER A 93 -6.39 -3.83 18.41
C SER A 93 -6.59 -3.28 17.00
N THR A 94 -7.84 -3.17 16.57
CA THR A 94 -8.17 -2.51 15.30
C THR A 94 -8.32 -1.00 15.48
N LEU A 95 -8.27 -0.25 14.38
CA LEU A 95 -8.51 1.21 14.40
C LEU A 95 -9.91 1.58 14.92
N ARG A 96 -10.93 0.74 14.68
CA ARG A 96 -12.28 0.94 15.26
C ARG A 96 -12.33 0.62 16.74
N GLU A 97 -11.65 -0.43 17.19
CA GLU A 97 -11.54 -0.72 18.63
C GLU A 97 -10.87 0.43 19.38
N LEU A 98 -9.81 1.01 18.82
CA LEU A 98 -9.17 2.21 19.38
C LEU A 98 -10.18 3.37 19.51
N TYR A 99 -11.05 3.56 18.51
CA TYR A 99 -12.09 4.58 18.56
C TYR A 99 -13.09 4.32 19.70
N TYR A 100 -13.59 3.10 19.88
CA TYR A 100 -14.49 2.76 20.98
C TYR A 100 -13.83 2.87 22.36
N ILE A 101 -12.57 2.44 22.49
CA ILE A 101 -11.81 2.56 23.74
C ILE A 101 -11.62 4.04 24.12
N SER A 102 -11.46 4.91 23.13
CA SER A 102 -11.35 6.36 23.36
C SER A 102 -12.61 6.99 23.97
N GLU A 103 -13.80 6.39 23.78
CA GLU A 103 -15.02 6.88 24.43
C GLU A 103 -14.92 6.81 25.96
N GLY A 104 -14.13 5.86 26.49
CA GLY A 104 -13.82 5.74 27.91
C GLY A 104 -12.90 6.85 28.45
N TRP A 105 -12.23 7.62 27.59
CA TRP A 105 -11.23 8.62 27.99
C TRP A 105 -11.81 10.02 28.29
N LYS A 106 -13.13 10.13 28.43
CA LYS A 106 -13.87 11.36 28.80
C LYS A 106 -13.49 12.56 27.90
N ARG A 107 -12.58 13.44 28.37
CA ARG A 107 -12.13 14.65 27.65
C ARG A 107 -11.22 14.35 26.45
N ALA A 108 -10.62 13.17 26.40
CA ALA A 108 -9.77 12.73 25.30
C ALA A 108 -10.51 11.83 24.29
N LYS A 109 -11.86 11.85 24.27
CA LYS A 109 -12.64 11.09 23.28
C LYS A 109 -12.38 11.59 21.85
N PHE A 110 -12.37 10.68 20.89
CA PHE A 110 -12.40 11.06 19.49
C PHE A 110 -13.79 11.53 19.09
N SER A 111 -13.85 12.60 18.31
CA SER A 111 -15.13 13.08 17.75
C SER A 111 -15.51 12.32 16.47
N ALA A 112 -14.52 11.75 15.78
CA ALA A 112 -14.67 10.98 14.55
C ALA A 112 -13.52 9.98 14.41
N GLN A 113 -13.75 8.89 13.66
CA GLN A 113 -12.71 7.90 13.34
C GLN A 113 -11.55 8.51 12.54
N ASP A 114 -11.80 9.55 11.75
CA ASP A 114 -10.72 10.27 11.07
C ASP A 114 -9.71 10.88 12.05
N GLU A 115 -10.16 11.31 13.24
CA GLU A 115 -9.27 11.90 14.24
C GLU A 115 -8.30 10.86 14.83
N SER A 116 -8.75 9.62 15.04
CA SER A 116 -7.86 8.54 15.47
C SER A 116 -6.89 8.15 14.35
N ASN A 117 -7.35 8.08 13.10
CA ASN A 117 -6.50 7.82 11.95
C ASN A 117 -5.38 8.86 11.81
N PHE A 118 -5.71 10.16 11.89
CA PHE A 118 -4.71 11.22 11.81
C PHE A 118 -3.66 11.14 12.92
N LEU A 119 -4.08 10.84 14.16
CA LEU A 119 -3.18 10.71 15.30
C LEU A 119 -2.27 9.49 15.20
N ILE A 120 -2.77 8.35 14.72
CA ILE A 120 -1.93 7.19 14.46
C ILE A 120 -0.91 7.50 13.38
N GLU A 121 -1.33 8.12 12.28
CA GLU A 121 -0.40 8.57 11.25
C GLU A 121 0.61 9.60 11.81
N ASP A 122 0.22 10.46 12.76
CA ASP A 122 1.14 11.41 13.39
C ASP A 122 2.22 10.65 14.18
N LEU A 123 1.83 9.59 14.88
CA LEU A 123 2.76 8.72 15.61
C LEU A 123 3.65 7.91 14.65
N GLU A 124 3.13 7.43 13.52
CA GLU A 124 3.92 6.75 12.49
C GLU A 124 5.08 7.65 12.02
N ILE A 125 4.80 8.93 11.78
CA ILE A 125 5.79 9.92 11.32
C ILE A 125 6.82 10.21 12.41
N LEU A 126 6.38 10.46 13.64
CA LEU A 126 7.26 10.84 14.74
C LEU A 126 8.18 9.71 15.19
N THR A 127 7.68 8.49 15.11
CA THR A 127 8.44 7.30 15.49
C THR A 127 9.14 6.66 14.30
N ASP A 128 8.86 7.06 13.07
CA ASP A 128 9.40 6.42 11.87
C ASP A 128 9.18 4.89 11.90
N LEU A 129 7.98 4.50 12.35
CA LEU A 129 7.55 3.11 12.48
C LEU A 129 6.14 2.96 11.88
N GLN A 130 5.89 1.82 11.26
CA GLN A 130 4.57 1.47 10.73
C GLN A 130 3.59 1.20 11.87
N ARG A 131 2.30 1.55 11.71
CA ARG A 131 1.29 1.27 12.74
C ARG A 131 1.14 -0.21 13.07
N GLU A 132 1.46 -1.08 12.11
CA GLU A 132 1.50 -2.52 12.31
C GLU A 132 2.53 -2.92 13.38
N ALA A 133 3.62 -2.15 13.55
CA ALA A 133 4.58 -2.31 14.65
C ALA A 133 3.99 -1.92 16.02
N PHE A 134 2.94 -1.10 16.07
CA PHE A 134 2.19 -0.82 17.30
C PHE A 134 1.13 -1.89 17.62
N HIS A 135 1.14 -3.04 16.94
CA HIS A 135 0.10 -4.08 17.00
C HIS A 135 -1.30 -3.55 16.61
N LEU A 136 -1.37 -2.47 15.84
CA LEU A 136 -2.61 -1.98 15.28
C LEU A 136 -2.93 -2.69 13.97
N ARG A 137 -4.15 -3.22 13.88
CA ARG A 137 -4.63 -3.90 12.68
C ARG A 137 -5.53 -3.00 11.84
N PRO A 138 -5.27 -2.83 10.53
CA PRO A 138 -6.26 -2.29 9.62
C PRO A 138 -7.50 -3.20 9.58
N GLU A 139 -8.65 -2.60 9.28
CA GLU A 139 -9.89 -3.35 9.03
C GLU A 139 -9.99 -3.87 7.60
N GLU A 140 -9.16 -3.35 6.70
CA GLU A 140 -9.12 -3.79 5.31
C GLU A 140 -8.46 -5.16 5.23
N ASP A 141 -9.16 -6.10 4.59
CA ASP A 141 -8.62 -7.39 4.23
C ASP A 141 -7.49 -7.22 3.20
N GLY A 142 -6.38 -7.94 3.41
CA GLY A 142 -5.29 -7.98 2.45
C GLY A 142 -5.71 -8.64 1.13
N ALA A 143 -4.92 -8.37 0.09
CA ALA A 143 -5.01 -9.07 -1.19
C ALA A 143 -4.83 -10.58 -1.03
N THR A 144 -5.21 -11.33 -2.06
CA THR A 144 -4.90 -12.76 -2.16
C THR A 144 -3.70 -12.98 -3.06
N ILE A 145 -2.82 -13.91 -2.71
CA ILE A 145 -1.65 -14.32 -3.47
C ILE A 145 -1.83 -15.77 -3.91
N PHE A 146 -1.51 -16.05 -5.17
CA PHE A 146 -1.49 -17.39 -5.72
C PHE A 146 -0.26 -17.56 -6.60
N GLY A 147 0.42 -18.70 -6.48
CA GLY A 147 1.56 -19.03 -7.34
C GLY A 147 2.70 -19.73 -6.59
N PRO A 148 3.83 -19.98 -7.28
CA PRO A 148 4.92 -20.81 -6.79
C PRO A 148 5.80 -20.06 -5.78
N LEU A 149 5.22 -19.80 -4.61
CA LEU A 149 5.84 -19.12 -3.48
C LEU A 149 5.62 -19.94 -2.20
N ARG A 150 6.71 -20.26 -1.50
CA ARG A 150 6.66 -20.82 -0.15
C ARG A 150 6.82 -19.73 0.88
N ILE A 151 5.80 -19.60 1.70
CA ILE A 151 5.78 -18.68 2.83
C ILE A 151 5.74 -19.43 4.14
N ARG A 152 6.28 -18.81 5.17
CA ARG A 152 6.24 -19.30 6.53
C ARG A 152 5.62 -18.26 7.41
N GLU A 153 4.44 -18.57 7.89
CA GLU A 153 3.67 -17.70 8.75
C GLU A 153 3.91 -18.07 10.22
N MET A 154 4.38 -17.12 11.01
CA MET A 154 4.41 -17.24 12.46
C MET A 154 3.05 -16.85 13.04
N THR A 155 2.22 -17.85 13.34
CA THR A 155 0.95 -17.64 14.04
C THR A 155 1.11 -17.83 15.56
N ARG A 156 0.18 -17.29 16.34
CA ARG A 156 0.09 -17.57 17.79
C ARG A 156 -0.07 -19.06 18.13
N ARG A 157 -0.43 -19.91 17.15
CA ARG A 157 -0.62 -21.36 17.31
C ARG A 157 0.56 -22.18 16.81
N GLY A 158 1.61 -21.56 16.30
CA GLY A 158 2.81 -22.21 15.78
C GLY A 158 3.27 -21.67 14.43
N GLU A 159 4.46 -22.12 14.02
CA GLU A 159 5.02 -21.91 12.69
C GLU A 159 4.28 -22.79 11.68
N ARG A 160 3.74 -22.18 10.62
CA ARG A 160 3.17 -22.90 9.49
C ARG A 160 3.89 -22.51 8.23
N THR A 161 4.43 -23.52 7.54
CA THR A 161 4.92 -23.35 6.17
C THR A 161 3.76 -23.67 5.24
N ILE A 162 3.45 -22.75 4.34
CA ILE A 162 2.33 -22.84 3.40
C ILE A 162 2.90 -22.62 2.01
N HIS A 163 2.62 -23.55 1.09
CA HIS A 163 2.84 -23.33 -0.33
C HIS A 163 1.64 -22.60 -0.93
N CYS A 164 1.85 -21.42 -1.51
CA CYS A 164 0.79 -20.59 -2.12
C CYS A 164 0.20 -21.16 -3.43
N GLN A 165 0.42 -22.44 -3.71
CA GLN A 165 -0.04 -23.14 -4.90
C GLN A 165 -0.69 -24.48 -4.52
N ASP A 166 0.01 -25.29 -3.72
CA ASP A 166 -0.47 -26.63 -3.35
C ASP A 166 -1.35 -26.65 -2.08
N ASP A 167 -1.09 -25.74 -1.13
CA ASP A 167 -1.74 -25.75 0.19
C ASP A 167 -2.91 -24.75 0.30
N VAL A 168 -3.22 -24.04 -0.78
CA VAL A 168 -4.28 -23.01 -0.82
C VAL A 168 -5.34 -23.37 -1.85
N GLY A 169 -6.62 -23.09 -1.54
CA GLY A 169 -7.71 -23.31 -2.47
C GLY A 169 -7.72 -22.29 -3.62
N GLU A 170 -8.74 -22.35 -4.49
CA GLU A 170 -8.91 -21.47 -5.67
C GLU A 170 -8.91 -19.97 -5.33
N ALA A 171 -9.18 -19.60 -4.07
CA ALA A 171 -9.12 -18.21 -3.61
C ALA A 171 -7.68 -17.68 -3.35
N GLY A 172 -6.68 -18.57 -3.26
CA GLY A 172 -5.30 -18.24 -2.91
C GLY A 172 -5.06 -17.94 -1.43
N TYR A 173 -3.82 -17.60 -1.09
CA TYR A 173 -3.41 -17.21 0.26
C TYR A 173 -3.83 -15.76 0.54
N GLN A 174 -4.65 -15.53 1.56
CA GLN A 174 -5.00 -14.17 1.98
C GLN A 174 -3.86 -13.55 2.80
N ILE A 175 -3.35 -12.41 2.35
CA ILE A 175 -2.26 -11.70 3.04
C ILE A 175 -2.78 -11.21 4.40
N PRO A 176 -2.17 -11.64 5.52
CA PRO A 176 -2.54 -11.16 6.84
C PRO A 176 -2.19 -9.68 6.98
N SER A 177 -2.87 -8.98 7.88
CA SER A 177 -2.63 -7.56 8.11
C SER A 177 -1.20 -7.26 8.57
N ASN A 178 -0.55 -8.21 9.25
CA ASN A 178 0.84 -8.09 9.68
C ASN A 178 1.76 -8.93 8.79
N VAL A 179 2.31 -8.28 7.77
CA VAL A 179 3.19 -8.90 6.78
C VAL A 179 4.56 -9.26 7.38
N GLU A 180 5.01 -8.60 8.44
CA GLU A 180 6.32 -8.82 9.06
C GLU A 180 6.45 -10.21 9.72
N ASN A 181 5.33 -10.84 10.09
CA ASN A 181 5.31 -12.21 10.62
C ASN A 181 5.43 -13.29 9.54
N ILE A 182 5.49 -12.89 8.28
CA ILE A 182 5.66 -13.78 7.14
C ILE A 182 7.13 -13.81 6.75
N ASP A 183 7.72 -15.01 6.76
CA ASP A 183 9.02 -15.27 6.18
C ASP A 183 8.84 -15.85 4.78
N LEU A 184 9.36 -15.15 3.78
CA LEU A 184 9.44 -15.67 2.42
C LEU A 184 10.62 -16.66 2.36
N ILE A 185 10.38 -17.95 2.12
CA ILE A 185 11.45 -18.96 2.12
C ILE A 185 12.04 -19.09 0.71
N GLU A 186 11.21 -19.51 -0.23
CA GLU A 186 11.61 -19.99 -1.54
C GLU A 186 10.58 -19.53 -2.58
N HIS A 187 11.06 -19.21 -3.77
CA HIS A 187 10.24 -18.88 -4.92
C HIS A 187 10.83 -19.57 -6.15
N ASP A 188 9.95 -20.13 -6.99
CA ASP A 188 10.31 -20.60 -8.33
C ASP A 188 9.83 -19.62 -9.42
N ALA A 189 9.28 -18.48 -9.01
CA ALA A 189 8.69 -17.50 -9.90
C ALA A 189 9.72 -16.57 -10.55
N ASN A 190 9.44 -16.17 -11.80
CA ASN A 190 10.23 -15.21 -12.58
C ASN A 190 9.75 -13.77 -12.40
N PHE A 191 8.46 -13.56 -12.15
CA PHE A 191 7.86 -12.22 -11.99
C PHE A 191 6.57 -12.29 -11.15
N VAL A 192 6.13 -11.12 -10.69
CA VAL A 192 4.86 -10.96 -9.94
C VAL A 192 3.89 -10.17 -10.79
N ILE A 193 2.64 -10.62 -10.93
CA ILE A 193 1.55 -9.86 -11.55
C ILE A 193 0.50 -9.51 -10.49
N ALA A 194 0.30 -8.23 -10.28
CA ALA A 194 -0.78 -7.67 -9.50
C ALA A 194 -1.99 -7.35 -10.40
N ILE A 195 -3.13 -7.97 -10.13
CA ILE A 195 -4.35 -7.91 -10.93
C ILE A 195 -5.44 -7.23 -10.11
N GLU A 196 -6.12 -6.25 -10.71
CA GLU A 196 -7.20 -5.54 -10.03
C GLU A 196 -8.48 -6.37 -9.89
N THR A 197 -8.95 -6.94 -11.01
CA THR A 197 -10.27 -7.57 -11.07
C THR A 197 -10.22 -9.05 -10.70
N GLY A 198 -11.12 -9.46 -9.79
CA GLY A 198 -11.21 -10.86 -9.36
C GLY A 198 -11.59 -11.82 -10.47
N GLY A 199 -12.36 -11.35 -11.47
CA GLY A 199 -12.71 -12.16 -12.64
C GLY A 199 -11.49 -12.50 -13.51
N MET A 200 -10.56 -11.57 -13.68
CA MET A 200 -9.31 -11.83 -14.39
C MET A 200 -8.37 -12.72 -13.57
N TYR A 201 -8.29 -12.49 -12.27
CA TYR A 201 -7.50 -13.31 -11.35
C TYR A 201 -7.95 -14.78 -11.35
N ALA A 202 -9.26 -15.03 -11.21
CA ALA A 202 -9.81 -16.40 -11.23
C ALA A 202 -9.53 -17.10 -12.56
N ARG A 203 -9.68 -16.39 -13.69
CA ARG A 203 -9.39 -16.94 -15.03
C ARG A 203 -7.92 -17.30 -15.22
N LEU A 204 -7.01 -16.46 -14.71
CA LEU A 204 -5.57 -16.75 -14.79
C LEU A 204 -5.18 -18.01 -14.02
N ILE A 205 -5.86 -18.27 -12.90
CA ILE A 205 -5.72 -19.50 -12.11
C ILE A 205 -6.32 -20.70 -12.86
N GLU A 206 -7.53 -20.57 -13.40
CA GLU A 206 -8.18 -21.64 -14.18
C GLU A 206 -7.34 -22.08 -15.39
N ASN A 207 -6.68 -21.11 -16.04
CA ASN A 207 -5.84 -21.36 -17.20
C ASN A 207 -4.41 -21.83 -16.85
N GLY A 208 -4.05 -21.92 -15.57
CA GLY A 208 -2.73 -22.41 -15.12
C GLY A 208 -1.56 -21.49 -15.46
N PHE A 209 -1.81 -20.19 -15.65
CA PHE A 209 -0.79 -19.22 -16.07
C PHE A 209 0.38 -19.13 -15.06
N ASP A 210 0.11 -19.37 -13.78
CA ASP A 210 1.11 -19.41 -12.72
C ASP A 210 2.13 -20.56 -12.90
N GLN A 211 1.70 -21.72 -13.41
CA GLN A 211 2.57 -22.86 -13.69
C GLN A 211 3.37 -22.67 -14.98
N ASP A 212 2.68 -22.24 -16.05
CA ASP A 212 3.26 -22.13 -17.39
C ASP A 212 4.36 -21.06 -17.46
N HIS A 213 4.12 -19.90 -16.82
CA HIS A 213 5.05 -18.77 -16.86
C HIS A 213 5.81 -18.55 -15.55
N ARG A 214 5.58 -19.40 -14.54
CA ARG A 214 6.16 -19.26 -13.19
C ARG A 214 5.91 -17.85 -12.64
N ALA A 215 4.64 -17.48 -12.56
CA ALA A 215 4.22 -16.14 -12.16
C ALA A 215 3.55 -16.15 -10.78
N ILE A 216 3.85 -15.17 -9.94
CA ILE A 216 3.08 -14.94 -8.70
C ILE A 216 1.92 -14.01 -9.03
N LEU A 217 0.69 -14.49 -8.91
CA LEU A 217 -0.54 -13.73 -9.10
C LEU A 217 -0.97 -13.10 -7.78
N VAL A 218 -1.24 -11.80 -7.78
CA VAL A 218 -1.69 -11.04 -6.61
C VAL A 218 -2.97 -10.30 -6.95
N HIS A 219 -4.06 -10.57 -6.25
CA HIS A 219 -5.35 -9.92 -6.49
C HIS A 219 -5.53 -8.69 -5.58
N LEU A 220 -5.47 -7.49 -6.16
CA LEU A 220 -5.51 -6.23 -5.41
C LEU A 220 -6.91 -5.86 -4.89
N LYS A 221 -7.99 -6.35 -5.51
CA LYS A 221 -9.40 -5.99 -5.19
C LYS A 221 -9.63 -4.47 -5.21
N GLY A 222 -9.18 -3.79 -6.26
CA GLY A 222 -9.25 -2.33 -6.37
C GLY A 222 -8.08 -1.65 -5.66
N GLN A 223 -8.36 -0.67 -4.79
CA GLN A 223 -7.31 0.10 -4.13
C GLN A 223 -6.52 -0.79 -3.14
N PRO A 224 -5.20 -0.98 -3.36
CA PRO A 224 -4.44 -1.97 -2.62
C PRO A 224 -4.23 -1.52 -1.17
N ALA A 225 -4.60 -2.42 -0.25
CA ALA A 225 -4.34 -2.27 1.18
C ALA A 225 -2.84 -2.05 1.44
N ARG A 226 -2.52 -1.46 2.61
CA ARG A 226 -1.12 -1.24 3.02
C ARG A 226 -0.34 -2.57 3.12
N SER A 227 -0.98 -3.63 3.62
CA SER A 227 -0.40 -4.98 3.70
C SER A 227 -0.02 -5.52 2.33
N THR A 228 -0.90 -5.40 1.34
CA THR A 228 -0.63 -5.81 -0.04
C THR A 228 0.59 -5.11 -0.62
N ARG A 229 0.68 -3.78 -0.44
CA ARG A 229 1.81 -2.98 -0.93
C ARG A 229 3.12 -3.37 -0.25
N ARG A 230 3.09 -3.56 1.08
CA ARG A 230 4.25 -4.04 1.85
C ARG A 230 4.72 -5.41 1.37
N MET A 231 3.79 -6.32 1.10
CA MET A 231 4.12 -7.66 0.62
C MET A 231 4.77 -7.63 -0.78
N LEU A 232 4.23 -6.85 -1.71
CA LEU A 232 4.82 -6.65 -3.05
C LEU A 232 6.24 -6.07 -2.95
N HIS A 233 6.44 -5.06 -2.11
CA HIS A 233 7.75 -4.46 -1.89
C HIS A 233 8.75 -5.47 -1.29
N ARG A 234 8.36 -6.25 -0.27
CA ARG A 234 9.22 -7.29 0.32
C ARG A 234 9.60 -8.38 -0.68
N ILE A 235 8.68 -8.77 -1.55
CA ILE A 235 8.96 -9.74 -2.62
C ILE A 235 10.00 -9.15 -3.59
N ASN A 236 9.84 -7.88 -3.99
CA ASN A 236 10.79 -7.21 -4.88
C ASN A 236 12.17 -7.04 -4.24
N GLU A 237 12.25 -6.59 -2.99
CA GLU A 237 13.51 -6.35 -2.28
C GLU A 237 14.27 -7.65 -2.00
N LYS A 238 13.57 -8.69 -1.53
CA LYS A 238 14.20 -9.94 -1.13
C LYS A 238 14.58 -10.84 -2.30
N PHE A 239 13.71 -10.92 -3.31
CA PHE A 239 13.88 -11.84 -4.44
C PHE A 239 14.31 -11.14 -5.73
N GLY A 240 14.28 -9.81 -5.77
CA GLY A 240 14.63 -9.05 -6.98
C GLY A 240 13.61 -9.19 -8.12
N LEU A 241 12.43 -9.76 -7.85
CA LEU A 241 11.45 -10.08 -8.88
C LEU A 241 10.78 -8.82 -9.43
N PRO A 242 10.67 -8.67 -10.77
CA PRO A 242 9.91 -7.57 -11.34
C PRO A 242 8.44 -7.70 -10.96
N VAL A 243 7.87 -6.58 -10.51
CA VAL A 243 6.45 -6.48 -10.14
C VAL A 243 5.72 -5.81 -11.29
N LEU A 244 4.66 -6.44 -11.74
CA LEU A 244 3.89 -6.02 -12.89
C LEU A 244 2.47 -5.75 -12.44
N VAL A 245 1.90 -4.65 -12.89
CA VAL A 245 0.54 -4.26 -12.52
C VAL A 245 -0.32 -4.32 -13.76
N PHE A 246 -1.37 -5.13 -13.65
CA PHE A 246 -2.42 -5.29 -14.63
C PHE A 246 -3.71 -4.74 -14.03
N THR A 247 -4.16 -3.59 -14.53
CA THR A 247 -5.40 -2.90 -14.11
C THR A 247 -6.27 -2.56 -15.33
N ASP A 248 -7.42 -1.93 -15.13
CA ASP A 248 -8.27 -1.47 -16.24
C ASP A 248 -7.67 -0.24 -16.95
N GLY A 249 -8.19 0.08 -18.14
CA GLY A 249 -7.81 1.24 -18.94
C GLY A 249 -8.58 2.48 -18.54
N ASP A 250 -8.54 2.86 -17.26
CA ASP A 250 -9.25 4.01 -16.71
C ASP A 250 -8.39 4.83 -15.71
N PRO A 251 -8.78 6.08 -15.40
CA PRO A 251 -7.96 6.95 -14.54
C PRO A 251 -7.82 6.40 -13.12
N TRP A 252 -8.87 5.72 -12.62
CA TRP A 252 -8.84 5.13 -11.28
C TRP A 252 -7.80 4.01 -11.18
N SER A 253 -7.68 3.19 -12.22
CA SER A 253 -6.61 2.18 -12.35
C SER A 253 -5.21 2.77 -12.36
N TYR A 254 -5.00 3.90 -13.03
CA TYR A 254 -3.70 4.58 -12.98
C TYR A 254 -3.35 5.03 -11.56
N ARG A 255 -4.35 5.46 -10.78
CA ARG A 255 -4.15 5.78 -9.36
C ARG A 255 -3.83 4.55 -8.52
N ILE A 256 -4.38 3.38 -8.86
CA ILE A 256 -4.02 2.10 -8.24
C ILE A 256 -2.54 1.79 -8.52
N PHE A 257 -2.13 1.87 -9.80
CA PHE A 257 -0.73 1.70 -10.19
C PHE A 257 0.19 2.67 -9.44
N ALA A 258 -0.13 3.96 -9.44
CA ALA A 258 0.68 4.97 -8.76
C ALA A 258 0.75 4.75 -7.24
N SER A 259 -0.28 4.16 -6.63
CA SER A 259 -0.27 3.79 -5.21
C SER A 259 0.69 2.64 -4.92
N VAL A 260 0.89 1.71 -5.87
CA VAL A 260 1.84 0.59 -5.77
C VAL A 260 3.26 1.03 -6.13
N ALA A 261 3.43 1.73 -7.24
CA ALA A 261 4.73 2.15 -7.77
C ALA A 261 5.38 3.26 -6.94
N TYR A 262 4.61 4.28 -6.55
CA TYR A 262 5.12 5.50 -5.92
C TYR A 262 4.64 5.71 -4.47
N GLY A 263 3.82 4.78 -3.95
CA GLY A 263 3.18 4.91 -2.64
C GLY A 263 2.02 5.91 -2.62
N ALA A 264 1.25 5.96 -1.53
CA ALA A 264 0.13 6.90 -1.41
C ALA A 264 0.61 8.30 -0.96
N ILE A 265 0.00 9.37 -1.51
CA ILE A 265 0.28 10.78 -1.14
C ILE A 265 0.18 11.01 0.39
N LYS A 266 -0.73 10.29 1.07
CA LYS A 266 -0.95 10.39 2.51
C LYS A 266 0.11 9.68 3.36
N SER A 267 0.97 8.86 2.75
CA SER A 267 1.95 8.01 3.44
C SER A 267 3.36 8.20 2.88
N ALA A 268 3.67 9.39 2.35
CA ALA A 268 4.95 9.69 1.69
C ALA A 268 6.19 9.44 2.59
N HIS A 269 6.07 9.57 3.92
CA HIS A 269 7.13 9.19 4.87
C HIS A 269 7.48 7.70 4.83
N MET A 270 6.53 6.84 4.49
CA MET A 270 6.68 5.39 4.44
C MET A 270 6.70 4.86 3.00
N SER A 271 6.80 5.75 2.01
CA SER A 271 6.87 5.33 0.60
C SER A 271 8.11 4.47 0.36
N GLU A 272 9.24 4.72 1.03
CA GLU A 272 10.44 3.85 0.92
C GLU A 272 10.15 2.38 1.28
N LEU A 273 9.27 2.14 2.25
CA LEU A 273 8.98 0.80 2.76
C LEU A 273 7.77 0.13 2.08
N LEU A 274 6.98 0.90 1.32
CA LEU A 274 5.70 0.45 0.77
C LEU A 274 5.62 0.56 -0.75
N ALA A 275 6.44 1.40 -1.37
CA ALA A 275 6.44 1.63 -2.81
C ALA A 275 7.40 0.66 -3.49
N THR A 276 6.99 0.11 -4.63
CA THR A 276 7.89 -0.69 -5.48
C THR A 276 8.18 0.12 -6.74
N PRO A 277 9.22 0.99 -6.75
CA PRO A 277 9.49 1.88 -7.89
C PRO A 277 9.79 1.11 -9.18
N ARG A 278 10.27 -0.14 -9.06
CA ARG A 278 10.44 -1.09 -10.17
C ARG A 278 9.14 -1.70 -10.71
N ALA A 279 7.98 -1.29 -10.21
CA ALA A 279 6.71 -1.80 -10.70
C ALA A 279 6.44 -1.29 -12.12
N GLN A 280 6.19 -2.20 -13.06
CA GLN A 280 5.87 -1.85 -14.43
C GLN A 280 4.38 -2.03 -14.72
N PHE A 281 3.84 -1.12 -15.52
CA PHE A 281 2.46 -1.17 -15.95
C PHE A 281 2.33 -2.00 -17.22
N ILE A 282 1.63 -3.13 -17.15
CA ILE A 282 1.38 -3.98 -18.33
C ILE A 282 0.26 -3.37 -19.18
N GLY A 283 -0.86 -3.05 -18.54
CA GLY A 283 -2.07 -2.63 -19.24
C GLY A 283 -3.32 -2.85 -18.40
N VAL A 284 -4.51 -2.54 -18.91
CA VAL A 284 -4.83 -2.19 -20.31
C VAL A 284 -4.33 -0.80 -20.70
N GLN A 285 -3.52 -0.69 -21.75
CA GLN A 285 -3.06 0.62 -22.24
C GLN A 285 -4.08 1.22 -23.22
N PRO A 286 -4.17 2.56 -23.32
CA PRO A 286 -4.99 3.22 -24.34
C PRO A 286 -4.62 2.80 -25.78
N SER A 287 -3.33 2.52 -26.00
CA SER A 287 -2.84 1.98 -27.28
C SER A 287 -3.41 0.58 -27.56
N ASP A 288 -3.54 -0.27 -26.53
CA ASP A 288 -4.12 -1.62 -26.65
C ASP A 288 -5.58 -1.58 -27.08
N ILE A 289 -6.35 -0.62 -26.58
CA ILE A 289 -7.78 -0.47 -26.94
C ILE A 289 -7.92 -0.31 -28.45
N ARG A 290 -7.03 0.48 -29.06
CA ARG A 290 -7.00 0.70 -30.51
C ARG A 290 -6.48 -0.52 -31.26
N ASP A 291 -5.33 -1.04 -30.86
CA ASP A 291 -4.62 -2.08 -31.61
C ASP A 291 -5.36 -3.44 -31.52
N TYR A 292 -6.02 -3.71 -30.39
CA TYR A 292 -6.86 -4.88 -30.16
C TYR A 292 -8.35 -4.60 -30.29
N ASN A 293 -8.76 -3.46 -30.85
CA ASN A 293 -10.16 -3.05 -31.09
C ASN A 293 -11.13 -3.64 -30.05
N LEU A 294 -10.86 -3.34 -28.77
CA LEU A 294 -11.58 -3.90 -27.63
C LEU A 294 -12.93 -3.19 -27.47
N PRO A 295 -13.95 -3.88 -26.92
CA PRO A 295 -15.14 -3.22 -26.43
C PRO A 295 -14.74 -2.08 -25.48
N SER A 296 -15.15 -0.86 -25.83
CA SER A 296 -14.76 0.35 -25.13
C SER A 296 -15.94 1.29 -24.96
N ASP A 297 -16.04 1.90 -23.79
CA ASP A 297 -17.00 2.95 -23.50
C ASP A 297 -16.35 4.32 -23.65
N THR A 298 -17.17 5.34 -23.87
CA THR A 298 -16.70 6.73 -23.88
C THR A 298 -16.38 7.22 -22.46
N LEU A 299 -15.34 8.02 -22.30
CA LEU A 299 -15.01 8.67 -21.02
C LEU A 299 -16.12 9.64 -20.59
N THR A 300 -16.35 9.74 -19.28
CA THR A 300 -17.24 10.74 -18.70
C THR A 300 -16.48 12.03 -18.38
N ASP A 301 -17.20 13.15 -18.20
CA ASP A 301 -16.58 14.43 -17.81
C ASP A 301 -15.75 14.34 -16.52
N LYS A 302 -16.14 13.46 -15.60
CA LYS A 302 -15.40 13.18 -14.36
C LYS A 302 -14.07 12.48 -14.64
N ASP A 303 -14.06 11.56 -15.60
CA ASP A 303 -12.85 10.83 -15.98
C ASP A 303 -11.86 11.76 -16.68
N ILE A 304 -12.35 12.65 -17.55
CA ILE A 304 -11.54 13.67 -18.22
C ILE A 304 -10.90 14.61 -17.18
N ALA A 305 -11.67 15.07 -16.20
CA ALA A 305 -11.16 15.91 -15.11
C ALA A 305 -10.11 15.18 -14.26
N ALA A 306 -10.29 13.87 -14.03
CA ALA A 306 -9.30 13.05 -13.33
C ALA A 306 -8.00 12.91 -14.12
N LEU A 307 -8.06 12.60 -15.42
CA LEU A 307 -6.88 12.51 -16.30
C LEU A 307 -6.12 13.83 -16.40
N GLN A 308 -6.84 14.95 -16.46
CA GLN A 308 -6.22 16.29 -16.42
C GLN A 308 -5.53 16.55 -15.07
N SER A 309 -6.12 16.09 -13.97
CA SER A 309 -5.48 16.17 -12.66
C SER A 309 -4.25 15.27 -12.58
N GLU A 310 -4.25 14.11 -13.23
CA GLU A 310 -3.10 13.18 -13.28
C GLU A 310 -1.95 13.73 -14.12
N LEU A 311 -2.23 14.41 -15.22
CA LEU A 311 -1.22 15.15 -16.01
C LEU A 311 -0.50 16.23 -15.20
N SER A 312 -1.21 16.84 -14.24
CA SER A 312 -0.63 17.83 -13.32
C SER A 312 0.06 17.20 -12.10
N ASP A 313 -0.15 15.89 -11.87
CA ASP A 313 0.46 15.18 -10.75
C ASP A 313 1.88 14.76 -11.16
N PRO A 314 2.91 15.19 -10.40
CA PRO A 314 4.28 14.91 -10.79
C PRO A 314 4.64 13.41 -10.73
N ARG A 315 3.79 12.55 -10.13
CA ARG A 315 3.92 11.08 -10.18
C ARG A 315 3.80 10.50 -11.59
N PHE A 316 3.05 11.15 -12.46
CA PHE A 316 2.86 10.75 -13.86
C PHE A 316 3.67 11.64 -14.82
N ALA A 317 4.69 12.34 -14.32
CA ALA A 317 5.46 13.29 -15.11
C ALA A 317 6.34 12.64 -16.20
N SER A 318 6.47 11.32 -16.20
CA SER A 318 7.27 10.60 -17.20
C SER A 318 6.68 10.75 -18.60
N GLU A 319 7.56 10.77 -19.60
CA GLU A 319 7.18 10.96 -21.00
C GLU A 319 6.23 9.86 -21.49
N TYR A 320 6.42 8.63 -21.01
CA TYR A 320 5.55 7.50 -21.27
C TYR A 320 4.12 7.74 -20.76
N TRP A 321 3.96 8.13 -19.48
CA TRP A 321 2.64 8.34 -18.88
C TRP A 321 1.91 9.52 -19.50
N LYS A 322 2.62 10.64 -19.76
CA LYS A 322 2.04 11.78 -20.48
C LYS A 322 1.53 11.38 -21.86
N SER A 323 2.32 10.63 -22.62
CA SER A 323 1.91 10.18 -23.95
C SER A 323 0.68 9.27 -23.89
N GLN A 324 0.59 8.35 -22.92
CA GLN A 324 -0.57 7.45 -22.79
C GLN A 324 -1.83 8.20 -22.34
N ILE A 325 -1.72 9.09 -21.34
CA ILE A 325 -2.85 9.89 -20.85
C ILE A 325 -3.37 10.83 -21.94
N GLU A 326 -2.48 11.50 -22.69
CA GLU A 326 -2.87 12.33 -23.82
C GLU A 326 -3.53 11.52 -24.95
N LEU A 327 -3.02 10.31 -25.23
CA LEU A 327 -3.63 9.41 -26.21
C LEU A 327 -5.03 9.01 -25.75
N GLN A 328 -5.23 8.72 -24.47
CA GLN A 328 -6.53 8.37 -23.92
C GLN A 328 -7.52 9.54 -24.00
N LEU A 329 -7.08 10.76 -23.69
CA LEU A 329 -7.89 11.97 -23.85
C LEU A 329 -8.28 12.21 -25.32
N LYS A 330 -7.39 11.91 -26.26
CA LYS A 330 -7.66 12.02 -27.71
C LYS A 330 -8.64 10.95 -28.20
N LEU A 331 -8.49 9.71 -27.74
CA LEU A 331 -9.37 8.60 -28.10
C LEU A 331 -10.75 8.74 -27.45
N ASN A 332 -10.81 9.36 -26.27
CA ASN A 332 -12.02 9.51 -25.46
C ASN A 332 -12.69 8.16 -25.10
N LEU A 333 -11.89 7.12 -24.94
CA LEU A 333 -12.34 5.74 -24.68
C LEU A 333 -11.75 5.19 -23.37
N LYS A 334 -12.50 4.32 -22.71
CA LYS A 334 -12.08 3.46 -21.60
C LYS A 334 -12.40 2.01 -21.91
N SER A 335 -11.62 1.09 -21.38
CA SER A 335 -11.83 -0.35 -21.57
C SER A 335 -11.49 -1.09 -20.28
N GLU A 336 -12.32 -2.08 -19.96
CA GLU A 336 -12.10 -2.98 -18.83
C GLU A 336 -11.18 -4.14 -19.24
N GLN A 337 -10.44 -4.70 -18.29
CA GLN A 337 -9.67 -5.93 -18.47
C GLN A 337 -10.53 -7.08 -19.00
N GLN A 338 -11.80 -7.14 -18.60
CA GLN A 338 -12.71 -8.18 -19.03
C GLN A 338 -13.08 -8.06 -20.51
N ALA A 339 -12.84 -6.91 -21.14
CA ALA A 339 -13.10 -6.69 -22.57
C ALA A 339 -12.29 -7.65 -23.45
N PHE A 340 -11.13 -8.13 -22.98
CA PHE A 340 -10.36 -9.16 -23.69
C PHE A 340 -11.09 -10.51 -23.78
N ALA A 341 -11.97 -10.82 -22.83
CA ALA A 341 -12.76 -12.06 -22.88
C ALA A 341 -13.72 -12.09 -24.08
N ALA A 342 -14.09 -10.93 -24.62
CA ALA A 342 -14.90 -10.86 -25.84
C ALA A 342 -14.16 -11.42 -27.07
N ARG A 343 -12.83 -11.49 -27.04
CA ARG A 343 -12.00 -12.07 -28.11
C ARG A 343 -11.62 -13.54 -27.88
N GLY A 344 -11.94 -14.09 -26.72
CA GLY A 344 -11.60 -15.45 -26.32
C GLY A 344 -11.12 -15.48 -24.88
N LEU A 345 -11.57 -16.49 -24.13
CA LEU A 345 -11.21 -16.67 -22.71
C LEU A 345 -9.69 -16.89 -22.54
N ASP A 346 -9.04 -17.53 -23.52
CA ASP A 346 -7.60 -17.84 -23.52
C ASP A 346 -6.73 -16.76 -24.18
N PHE A 347 -7.34 -15.75 -24.82
CA PHE A 347 -6.60 -14.74 -25.56
C PHE A 347 -5.67 -13.92 -24.65
N VAL A 348 -6.12 -13.64 -23.44
CA VAL A 348 -5.33 -12.90 -22.44
C VAL A 348 -4.09 -13.67 -22.04
N THR A 349 -4.25 -14.96 -21.75
CA THR A 349 -3.19 -15.82 -21.24
C THR A 349 -2.21 -16.28 -22.31
N GLN A 350 -2.68 -16.56 -23.53
CA GLN A 350 -1.85 -17.12 -24.58
C GLN A 350 -1.21 -16.07 -25.50
N GLU A 351 -1.88 -14.94 -25.74
CA GLU A 351 -1.43 -13.99 -26.76
C GLU A 351 -1.07 -12.62 -26.17
N TYR A 352 -1.92 -12.05 -25.31
CA TYR A 352 -1.71 -10.71 -24.79
C TYR A 352 -0.58 -10.64 -23.75
N LEU A 353 -0.69 -11.41 -22.66
CA LEU A 353 0.29 -11.36 -21.57
C LEU A 353 1.69 -11.80 -22.04
N PRO A 354 1.88 -12.93 -22.76
CA PRO A 354 3.22 -13.35 -23.18
C PRO A 354 3.86 -12.34 -24.13
N LYS A 355 3.11 -11.82 -25.11
CA LYS A 355 3.63 -10.83 -26.06
C LYS A 355 4.08 -9.55 -25.36
N ARG A 356 3.28 -9.05 -24.41
CA ARG A 356 3.63 -7.86 -23.62
C ARG A 356 4.82 -8.10 -22.71
N LEU A 357 4.87 -9.24 -22.04
CA LEU A 357 6.00 -9.63 -21.21
C LEU A 357 7.31 -9.74 -22.01
N THR A 358 7.26 -10.24 -23.25
CA THR A 358 8.42 -10.26 -24.17
C THR A 358 8.80 -8.86 -24.65
N GLU A 359 7.84 -8.00 -25.03
CA GLU A 359 8.10 -6.61 -25.42
C GLU A 359 8.74 -5.79 -24.28
N MET A 360 8.38 -6.10 -23.03
CA MET A 360 8.96 -5.50 -21.83
C MET A 360 10.30 -6.13 -21.42
N GLY A 361 10.75 -7.20 -22.11
CA GLY A 361 12.02 -7.89 -21.84
C GLY A 361 12.02 -8.75 -20.57
N ILE A 362 10.85 -9.10 -20.05
CA ILE A 362 10.69 -9.91 -18.82
C ILE A 362 10.71 -11.41 -19.16
N LEU A 363 10.13 -11.78 -20.30
CA LEU A 363 10.27 -13.11 -20.89
C LEU A 363 11.34 -13.08 -21.98
N SER A 364 12.29 -14.01 -21.88
CA SER A 364 13.42 -14.20 -22.82
C SER A 364 12.99 -14.89 -24.11
#